data_AF-A0A3D1KFC9-F1
#
_entry.id   AF-A0A3D1KFC9-F1
#
_cell.length_a   1.000
_cell.length_b   1.000
_cell.length_c   1.000
_cell.angle_alpha   90.00
_cell.angle_beta   90.00
_cell.angle_gamma   90.00
#
_symmetry.space_group_name_H-M   'P 1'
#
loop_
_entity.id
_entity.type
_entity.pdbx_description
1 polymer ?
#
loop_
_entity_poly.entity_id
_entity_poly.type
_entity_poly.pdbx_seq_one_letter_code
_entity_poly.pdbx_strand_id
1 'polypeptide(L)'
;MQIYADFAGYSLMAIGSGQMLGIDLPENFRRPYFARTVTDFWRRWHISLTTWFRDYIYFPLGGNRCSKARWAFNTIIVFTISGLWHGAAYTFIIWGAFHGLCMVVERLAYGNRIKTITNEITLPNTLRLMLTFTIVNFAWVFFRVNNLSDVAVVFKKIFTDQGSLFV
;
A
#
# COMPACT_ATOMS: atom_id res chain seq x y z
N MET A 1 -8.28 3.03 -8.56
CA MET A 1 -8.53 2.01 -9.61
C MET A 1 -7.64 2.15 -10.83
N GLN A 2 -7.50 3.34 -11.46
CA GLN A 2 -6.64 3.53 -12.64
C GLN A 2 -5.21 3.01 -12.45
N ILE A 3 -4.52 3.44 -11.37
CA ILE A 3 -3.14 3.02 -11.06
C ILE A 3 -3.01 1.49 -11.01
N TYR A 4 -3.98 0.82 -10.39
CA TYR A 4 -3.98 -0.63 -10.28
C TYR A 4 -4.18 -1.31 -11.63
N ALA A 5 -5.18 -0.89 -12.40
CA ALA A 5 -5.52 -1.54 -13.67
C ALA A 5 -4.37 -1.41 -14.68
N ASP A 6 -3.80 -0.21 -14.79
CA ASP A 6 -2.68 0.06 -15.68
C ASP A 6 -1.43 -0.76 -15.27
N PHE A 7 -1.04 -0.66 -14.00
CA PHE A 7 0.20 -1.29 -13.55
C PHE A 7 0.12 -2.82 -13.44
N ALA A 8 -1.05 -3.35 -13.03
CA ALA A 8 -1.28 -4.78 -13.06
C ALA A 8 -1.31 -5.31 -14.51
N GLY A 9 -1.92 -4.57 -15.44
CA GLY A 9 -1.91 -4.90 -16.86
C GLY A 9 -0.49 -4.99 -17.42
N TYR A 10 0.33 -3.97 -17.16
CA TYR A 10 1.74 -3.97 -17.55
C TYR A 10 2.52 -5.15 -16.94
N SER A 11 2.30 -5.43 -15.65
CA SER A 11 2.97 -6.55 -14.98
C SER A 11 2.59 -7.90 -15.58
N LEU A 12 1.33 -8.09 -15.99
CA LEU A 12 0.88 -9.31 -16.66
C LEU A 12 1.49 -9.47 -18.05
N MET A 13 1.61 -8.39 -18.82
CA MET A 13 2.31 -8.42 -20.10
C MET A 13 3.77 -8.82 -19.91
N ALA A 14 4.46 -8.26 -18.92
CA ALA A 14 5.84 -8.63 -18.61
C ALA A 14 5.98 -10.12 -18.26
N ILE A 15 5.09 -10.67 -17.43
CA ILE A 15 5.07 -12.10 -17.09
C ILE A 15 4.86 -12.96 -18.35
N GLY A 16 3.90 -12.62 -19.20
CA GLY A 16 3.66 -13.34 -20.45
C GLY A 16 4.87 -13.30 -21.40
N SER A 17 5.52 -12.15 -21.53
CA SER A 17 6.78 -12.02 -22.28
C SER A 17 7.92 -12.85 -21.68
N GLY A 18 8.05 -12.86 -20.35
CA GLY A 18 9.03 -13.70 -19.65
C GLY A 18 8.82 -15.19 -19.94
N GLN A 19 7.57 -15.67 -19.87
CA GLN A 19 7.23 -17.05 -20.18
C GLN A 19 7.58 -17.45 -21.61
N MET A 20 7.37 -16.57 -22.59
CA MET A 20 7.79 -16.83 -23.98
C MET A 20 9.32 -16.98 -24.13
N LEU A 21 10.09 -16.36 -23.23
CA LEU A 21 11.55 -16.44 -23.19
C LEU A 21 12.08 -17.54 -22.26
N GLY A 22 11.20 -18.35 -21.64
CA GLY A 22 11.57 -19.37 -20.66
C GLY A 22 12.04 -18.80 -19.32
N ILE A 23 11.65 -17.57 -18.99
CA ILE A 23 11.99 -16.87 -17.74
C ILE A 23 10.74 -16.74 -16.86
N ASP A 24 10.78 -17.33 -15.67
CA ASP A 24 9.69 -17.22 -14.70
C ASP A 24 9.81 -15.93 -13.87
N LEU A 25 8.91 -14.98 -14.15
CA LEU A 25 8.82 -13.72 -13.40
C LEU A 25 7.77 -13.81 -12.28
N PRO A 26 8.03 -13.21 -11.10
CA PRO A 26 7.07 -13.24 -9.99
C PRO A 26 5.86 -12.33 -10.24
N GLU A 27 4.69 -12.75 -9.74
CA GLU A 27 3.49 -11.91 -9.75
C GLU A 27 3.65 -10.66 -8.89
N ASN A 28 3.25 -9.50 -9.42
CA ASN A 28 3.29 -8.25 -8.68
C ASN A 28 2.00 -7.94 -7.90
N PHE A 29 0.86 -8.49 -8.28
CA PHE A 29 -0.44 -8.12 -7.73
C PHE A 29 -1.34 -9.31 -7.47
N ARG A 30 -1.95 -9.37 -6.28
CA ARG A 30 -2.86 -10.46 -5.89
C ARG A 30 -4.13 -9.95 -5.23
N ARG A 31 -5.05 -9.41 -6.03
CA ARG A 31 -6.35 -8.85 -5.59
C ARG A 31 -6.18 -7.93 -4.36
N PRO A 32 -5.36 -6.86 -4.45
CA PRO A 32 -4.95 -6.07 -3.29
C PRO A 32 -6.11 -5.38 -2.58
N TYR A 33 -7.14 -4.93 -3.32
CA TYR A 33 -8.31 -4.26 -2.72
C TYR A 33 -9.25 -5.20 -1.95
N PHE A 34 -9.00 -6.51 -1.95
CA PHE A 34 -9.68 -7.47 -1.08
C PHE A 34 -8.94 -7.70 0.25
N ALA A 35 -7.88 -6.93 0.52
CA ALA A 35 -7.17 -6.99 1.78
C ALA A 35 -8.04 -6.48 2.94
N ARG A 36 -7.96 -7.16 4.09
CA ARG A 36 -8.66 -6.78 5.32
C ARG A 36 -7.79 -5.97 6.29
N THR A 37 -6.52 -5.82 5.97
CA THR A 37 -5.54 -5.11 6.77
C THR A 37 -4.57 -4.39 5.83
N VAL A 38 -3.98 -3.30 6.29
CA VAL A 38 -2.96 -2.57 5.54
C VAL A 38 -1.73 -3.47 5.32
N THR A 39 -1.39 -4.31 6.29
CA THR A 39 -0.36 -5.34 6.13
C THR A 39 -0.68 -6.33 5.01
N ASP A 40 -1.92 -6.81 4.92
CA ASP A 40 -2.33 -7.75 3.85
C ASP A 40 -2.37 -7.05 2.49
N PHE A 41 -2.74 -5.77 2.45
CA PHE A 41 -2.71 -4.97 1.22
C PHE A 41 -1.29 -4.94 0.63
N TRP A 42 -0.28 -4.60 1.43
CA TRP A 42 1.11 -4.53 0.98
C TRP A 42 1.73 -5.90 0.64
N ARG A 43 1.18 -7.01 1.15
CA ARG A 43 1.56 -8.37 0.71
C ARG A 43 0.99 -8.75 -0.65
N ARG A 44 0.06 -7.95 -1.17
CA ARG A 44 -0.68 -8.17 -2.42
C ARG A 44 -0.46 -7.08 -3.46
N TRP A 45 0.19 -5.97 -3.08
CA TRP A 45 0.45 -4.81 -3.92
C TRP A 45 1.95 -4.72 -4.22
N HIS A 46 2.30 -4.62 -5.50
CA HIS A 46 3.67 -4.47 -5.99
C HIS A 46 4.67 -5.37 -5.24
N ILE A 47 4.40 -6.68 -5.29
CA ILE A 47 5.05 -7.69 -4.45
C ILE A 47 6.57 -7.70 -4.66
N SER A 48 7.07 -7.53 -5.89
CA SER A 48 8.51 -7.51 -6.14
C SER A 48 9.21 -6.35 -5.44
N LEU A 49 8.65 -5.14 -5.53
CA LEU A 49 9.19 -3.94 -4.88
C LEU A 49 9.10 -4.03 -3.37
N THR A 50 7.95 -4.45 -2.84
CA THR A 50 7.76 -4.64 -1.40
C THR A 50 8.76 -5.67 -0.86
N THR A 51 9.03 -6.74 -1.60
CA THR A 51 10.03 -7.76 -1.26
C THR A 51 11.45 -7.17 -1.28
N TRP A 52 11.77 -6.37 -2.29
CA TRP A 52 13.07 -5.70 -2.38
C TRP A 52 13.32 -4.76 -1.19
N PHE A 53 12.36 -3.89 -0.85
CA PHE A 53 12.47 -3.01 0.32
C PHE A 53 12.59 -3.80 1.64
N ARG A 54 11.86 -4.92 1.75
CA ARG A 54 11.96 -5.80 2.92
C ARG A 54 13.37 -6.37 3.06
N ASP A 55 13.92 -6.89 1.98
CA ASP A 55 15.16 -7.67 2.00
C ASP A 55 16.41 -6.77 2.05
N TYR A 56 16.38 -5.63 1.37
CA TYR A 56 17.54 -4.75 1.23
C TYR A 56 17.53 -3.52 2.14
N ILE A 57 16.40 -3.17 2.76
CA ILE A 57 16.33 -2.03 3.69
C ILE A 57 15.84 -2.48 5.07
N TYR A 58 14.67 -3.11 5.13
CA TYR A 58 14.05 -3.42 6.42
C TYR A 58 14.84 -4.44 7.26
N PHE A 59 15.30 -5.55 6.66
CA PHE A 59 16.10 -6.54 7.40
C PHE A 59 17.49 -5.99 7.82
N PRO A 60 18.24 -5.29 6.96
CA PRO A 60 19.48 -4.62 7.36
C PRO A 60 19.31 -3.62 8.51
N LEU A 61 18.16 -2.95 8.62
CA LEU A 61 17.85 -2.05 9.75
C LEU A 61 17.53 -2.78 11.07
N GLY A 62 17.53 -4.13 11.08
CA GLY A 62 17.28 -4.97 12.24
C GLY A 62 15.95 -5.74 12.19
N GLY A 63 15.11 -5.48 11.19
CA GLY A 63 13.84 -6.17 10.97
C GLY A 63 12.98 -6.29 12.23
N ASN A 64 12.45 -7.49 12.49
CA ASN A 64 11.65 -7.79 13.70
C ASN A 64 12.49 -8.14 14.95
N ARG A 65 13.82 -8.09 14.89
CA ARG A 65 14.72 -8.51 15.99
C ARG A 65 15.08 -7.36 16.96
N CYS A 66 14.64 -6.15 16.65
CA CYS A 66 14.91 -4.95 17.45
C CYS A 66 13.78 -4.63 18.45
N SER A 67 13.99 -3.63 19.31
CA SER A 67 12.97 -3.17 20.25
C SER A 67 11.71 -2.69 19.52
N LYS A 68 10.55 -2.72 20.19
CA LYS A 68 9.27 -2.29 19.58
C LYS A 68 9.33 -0.86 19.01
N ALA A 69 10.01 0.06 19.71
CA ALA A 69 10.20 1.44 19.26
C ALA A 69 11.07 1.51 18.01
N ARG A 70 12.20 0.78 17.98
CA ARG A 70 13.09 0.73 16.81
C ARG A 70 12.41 0.08 15.61
N TRP A 71 11.63 -0.97 15.85
CA TRP A 71 10.82 -1.63 14.82
C TRP A 71 9.85 -0.64 14.18
N ALA A 72 9.08 0.10 14.99
CA ALA A 72 8.12 1.08 14.50
C ALA A 72 8.81 2.18 13.66
N PHE A 73 9.91 2.71 14.16
CA PHE A 73 10.72 3.70 13.45
C PHE A 73 11.25 3.18 12.11
N ASN A 74 11.83 1.97 12.11
CA ASN A 74 12.35 1.33 10.89
C ASN A 74 11.24 1.10 9.86
N THR A 75 10.05 0.68 10.29
CA THR A 75 8.90 0.51 9.38
C THR A 75 8.50 1.84 8.73
N ILE A 76 8.39 2.92 9.51
CA ILE A 76 8.08 4.24 8.95
C ILE A 76 9.17 4.71 7.98
N ILE A 77 10.44 4.51 8.33
CA ILE A 77 11.57 4.85 7.44
C ILE A 77 11.48 4.09 6.13
N VAL A 78 11.32 2.77 6.17
CA VAL A 78 11.30 1.93 4.94
C VAL A 78 10.19 2.38 4.01
N PHE A 79 8.99 2.64 4.54
CA PHE A 79 7.88 3.16 3.73
C PHE A 79 8.13 4.59 3.23
N THR A 80 8.78 5.45 4.02
CA THR A 80 9.13 6.81 3.59
C THR A 80 10.16 6.78 2.46
N ILE A 81 11.18 5.92 2.56
CA ILE A 81 12.15 5.69 1.48
C ILE A 81 11.46 5.11 0.25
N SER A 82 10.49 4.21 0.43
CA SER A 82 9.65 3.73 -0.67
C SER A 82 8.86 4.86 -1.33
N GLY A 83 8.35 5.82 -0.57
CA GLY A 83 7.77 7.06 -1.12
C GLY A 83 8.78 7.84 -1.95
N LEU A 84 9.96 8.11 -1.39
CA LEU A 84 11.04 8.83 -2.09
C LEU A 84 11.49 8.14 -3.38
N TRP A 85 11.44 6.81 -3.44
CA TRP A 85 11.74 6.05 -4.66
C TRP A 85 10.77 6.36 -5.81
N HIS A 86 9.52 6.74 -5.51
CA HIS A 86 8.53 7.11 -6.51
C HIS A 86 8.65 8.58 -6.98
N GLY A 87 9.27 9.46 -6.21
CA GLY A 87 9.52 10.84 -6.62
C GLY A 87 9.96 11.77 -5.47
N ALA A 88 10.44 12.96 -5.84
CA ALA A 88 11.01 13.94 -4.90
C ALA A 88 9.97 14.90 -4.27
N ALA A 89 8.70 14.84 -4.68
CA ALA A 89 7.66 15.69 -4.12
C ALA A 89 7.35 15.32 -2.66
N TYR A 90 7.04 16.32 -1.82
CA TYR A 90 6.66 16.12 -0.41
C TYR A 90 5.45 15.19 -0.24
N THR A 91 4.57 15.12 -1.25
CA THR A 91 3.39 14.26 -1.22
C THR A 91 3.74 12.77 -1.21
N PHE A 92 4.85 12.36 -1.85
CA PHE A 92 5.36 10.99 -1.78
C PHE A 92 5.92 10.63 -0.40
N ILE A 93 6.59 11.59 0.27
CA ILE A 93 7.06 11.42 1.65
C ILE A 93 5.86 11.21 2.58
N ILE A 94 4.82 12.04 2.45
CA ILE A 94 3.60 11.94 3.26
C ILE A 94 2.89 10.61 2.99
N TRP A 95 2.76 10.22 1.72
CA TRP A 95 2.18 8.93 1.34
C TRP A 95 2.91 7.75 1.98
N GLY A 96 4.25 7.74 1.89
CA GLY A 96 5.08 6.68 2.47
C GLY A 96 4.96 6.66 4.00
N ALA A 97 5.19 7.80 4.65
CA ALA A 97 5.08 7.93 6.10
C ALA A 97 3.69 7.53 6.63
N PHE A 98 2.62 7.90 5.92
CA PHE A 98 1.25 7.52 6.26
C PHE A 98 1.06 6.00 6.25
N HIS A 99 1.48 5.31 5.19
CA HIS A 99 1.40 3.84 5.14
C HIS A 99 2.27 3.17 6.21
N GLY A 100 3.46 3.69 6.47
CA GLY A 100 4.33 3.23 7.55
C GLY A 100 3.66 3.37 8.91
N LEU A 101 3.03 4.51 9.19
CA LEU A 101 2.29 4.75 10.43
C LEU A 101 1.09 3.80 10.56
N CYS A 102 0.29 3.62 9.50
CA CYS A 102 -0.82 2.67 9.50
C CYS A 102 -0.37 1.25 9.85
N MET A 103 0.76 0.79 9.29
CA MET A 103 1.35 -0.52 9.59
C MET A 103 1.78 -0.65 11.06
N VAL A 104 2.35 0.41 11.62
CA VAL A 104 2.74 0.47 13.05
C VAL A 104 1.51 0.39 13.94
N VAL A 105 0.51 1.26 13.71
CA VAL A 105 -0.73 1.31 14.48
C VAL A 105 -1.46 -0.03 14.40
N GLU A 106 -1.57 -0.61 13.21
CA GLU A 106 -2.22 -1.89 13.00
C GLU A 106 -1.54 -3.02 13.78
N ARG A 107 -0.21 -3.09 13.75
CA ARG A 107 0.56 -4.08 14.51
C ARG A 107 0.41 -3.87 16.03
N LEU A 108 0.37 -2.63 16.50
CA LEU A 108 0.17 -2.34 17.93
C LEU A 108 -1.25 -2.69 18.39
N ALA A 109 -2.26 -2.44 17.55
CA ALA A 109 -3.66 -2.72 17.86
C ALA A 109 -4.00 -4.21 17.80
N TYR A 110 -3.57 -4.91 16.75
CA TYR A 110 -3.92 -6.31 16.53
C TYR A 110 -2.87 -7.30 17.03
N GLY A 111 -1.60 -6.90 17.12
CA GLY A 111 -0.50 -7.78 17.49
C GLY A 111 -0.48 -9.07 16.66
N ASN A 112 -0.42 -10.22 17.34
CA ASN A 112 -0.46 -11.53 16.69
C ASN A 112 -1.86 -11.93 16.19
N ARG A 113 -2.94 -11.29 16.67
CA ARG A 113 -4.32 -11.58 16.24
C ARG A 113 -4.55 -11.21 14.78
N ILE A 114 -3.69 -10.39 14.18
CA ILE A 114 -3.75 -10.11 12.75
C ILE A 114 -3.65 -11.38 11.89
N LYS A 115 -2.93 -12.41 12.38
CA LYS A 115 -2.75 -13.68 11.67
C LYS A 115 -4.00 -14.57 11.70
N THR A 116 -4.94 -14.30 12.60
CA THR A 116 -6.18 -15.07 12.73
C THR A 116 -7.34 -14.46 11.94
N ILE A 117 -7.11 -13.36 11.22
CA ILE A 117 -8.13 -12.74 10.37
C ILE A 117 -8.34 -13.63 9.15
N THR A 118 -9.53 -14.23 9.06
CA THR A 118 -9.90 -15.16 7.99
C THR A 118 -10.35 -14.46 6.72
N ASN A 119 -10.47 -15.24 5.63
CA ASN A 119 -11.04 -14.77 4.37
C ASN A 119 -12.56 -14.88 4.26
N GLU A 120 -13.25 -15.19 5.36
CA GLU A 120 -14.70 -15.35 5.38
C GLU A 120 -15.43 -14.01 5.29
N ILE A 121 -16.63 -14.05 4.72
CA ILE A 121 -17.55 -12.92 4.64
C ILE A 121 -18.32 -12.85 5.96
N THR A 122 -17.74 -12.16 6.94
CA THR A 122 -18.38 -11.86 8.22
C THR A 122 -18.41 -10.35 8.41
N LEU A 123 -19.37 -9.84 9.19
CA LEU A 123 -19.50 -8.40 9.43
C LEU A 123 -18.17 -7.75 9.87
N PRO A 124 -17.40 -8.30 10.84
CA PRO A 124 -16.10 -7.72 11.22
C PRO A 124 -15.08 -7.69 10.07
N ASN A 125 -15.07 -8.72 9.24
CA ASN A 125 -14.16 -8.85 8.11
C ASN A 125 -14.53 -7.91 6.95
N THR A 126 -15.82 -7.69 6.72
CA THR A 126 -16.31 -6.71 5.75
C THR A 126 -15.98 -5.29 6.21
N LEU A 127 -16.17 -4.96 7.48
CA LEU A 127 -15.80 -3.66 8.04
C LEU A 127 -14.29 -3.40 7.91
N ARG A 128 -13.47 -4.41 8.21
CA ARG A 128 -12.01 -4.36 8.02
C ARG A 128 -11.59 -4.12 6.57
N LEU A 129 -12.25 -4.81 5.63
CA LEU A 129 -12.04 -4.62 4.20
C LEU A 129 -12.39 -3.19 3.77
N MET A 130 -13.57 -2.70 4.16
CA MET A 130 -13.98 -1.32 3.85
C MET A 130 -13.02 -0.29 4.46
N LEU A 131 -12.62 -0.48 5.72
CA LEU A 131 -11.65 0.39 6.38
C LEU A 131 -10.31 0.41 5.65
N THR A 132 -9.76 -0.76 5.34
CA THR A 132 -8.48 -0.88 4.62
C THR A 132 -8.58 -0.24 3.24
N PHE A 133 -9.67 -0.49 2.52
CA PHE A 133 -9.94 0.11 1.23
C PHE A 133 -9.97 1.64 1.31
N THR A 134 -10.67 2.21 2.30
CA THR A 134 -10.74 3.66 2.49
C THR A 134 -9.38 4.26 2.85
N ILE A 135 -8.63 3.65 3.78
CA ILE A 135 -7.27 4.10 4.15
C ILE A 135 -6.35 4.14 2.93
N VAL A 136 -6.36 3.07 2.13
CA VAL A 136 -5.53 2.96 0.94
C VAL A 136 -5.92 4.00 -0.12
N ASN A 137 -7.22 4.18 -0.40
CA ASN A 137 -7.68 5.18 -1.38
C ASN A 137 -7.41 6.61 -0.91
N PHE A 138 -7.54 6.89 0.39
CA PHE A 138 -7.15 8.17 0.98
C PHE A 138 -5.65 8.44 0.73
N ALA A 139 -4.79 7.45 0.97
CA ALA A 139 -3.36 7.58 0.72
C ALA A 139 -3.06 7.84 -0.77
N TRP A 140 -3.75 7.17 -1.70
CA TRP A 140 -3.53 7.34 -3.14
C TRP A 140 -3.74 8.78 -3.64
N VAL A 141 -4.50 9.62 -2.93
CA VAL A 141 -4.63 11.05 -3.25
C VAL A 141 -3.26 11.74 -3.18
N PHE A 142 -2.49 11.50 -2.12
CA PHE A 142 -1.13 12.05 -1.98
C PHE A 142 -0.18 11.50 -3.04
N PHE A 143 -0.35 10.25 -3.45
CA PHE A 143 0.49 9.66 -4.50
C PHE A 143 0.20 10.25 -5.89
N ARG A 144 -1.06 10.63 -6.16
CA ARG A 144 -1.48 11.13 -7.48
C ARG A 144 -1.14 12.60 -7.68
N VAL A 145 -1.11 13.37 -6.61
CA VAL A 145 -1.04 14.83 -6.65
C VAL A 145 0.35 15.30 -6.26
N ASN A 146 0.92 16.24 -7.04
CA ASN A 146 2.28 16.74 -6.82
C ASN A 146 2.35 17.93 -5.84
N ASN A 147 1.25 18.68 -5.67
CA ASN A 147 1.19 19.85 -4.79
C ASN A 147 0.23 19.63 -3.62
N LEU A 148 0.60 20.09 -2.43
CA LEU A 148 -0.25 19.99 -1.24
C LEU A 148 -1.54 20.83 -1.35
N SER A 149 -1.51 21.95 -2.07
CA SER A 149 -2.70 22.74 -2.37
C SER A 149 -3.77 21.93 -3.09
N ASP A 150 -3.34 21.13 -4.07
CA ASP A 150 -4.22 20.36 -4.92
C ASP A 150 -4.85 19.18 -4.15
N VAL A 151 -4.14 18.64 -3.14
CA VAL A 151 -4.69 17.64 -2.22
C VAL A 151 -5.91 18.19 -1.47
N ALA A 152 -5.80 19.41 -0.95
CA ALA A 152 -6.92 20.07 -0.26
C ALA A 152 -8.11 20.31 -1.21
N VAL A 153 -7.84 20.67 -2.46
CA VAL A 153 -8.89 20.82 -3.49
C VAL A 153 -9.59 19.51 -3.76
N VAL A 154 -8.85 18.40 -3.91
CA VAL A 154 -9.45 17.06 -4.12
C VAL A 154 -10.35 16.69 -2.93
N PHE A 155 -9.87 16.82 -1.70
CA PHE A 155 -10.67 16.50 -0.52
C PHE A 155 -11.91 17.39 -0.40
N LYS A 156 -11.81 18.68 -0.71
CA LYS A 156 -12.98 19.57 -0.75
C LYS A 156 -14.00 19.09 -1.77
N LYS A 157 -13.56 18.78 -3.00
CA LYS A 157 -14.44 18.32 -4.08
C LYS A 157 -15.16 17.02 -3.76
N ILE A 158 -14.54 16.09 -3.03
CA ILE A 158 -15.21 14.84 -2.59
C ILE A 158 -16.50 15.12 -1.82
N PHE A 159 -16.58 16.24 -1.07
CA PHE A 159 -17.75 16.59 -0.26
C PHE A 159 -18.66 17.65 -0.89
N THR A 160 -18.15 18.47 -1.81
CA THR A 160 -18.89 19.61 -2.35
C THR A 160 -19.33 19.44 -3.80
N ASP A 161 -18.60 18.65 -4.57
CA ASP A 161 -18.85 18.45 -5.99
C ASP A 161 -19.63 17.16 -6.16
N GLN A 162 -20.88 17.25 -6.61
CA GLN A 162 -21.70 16.06 -6.89
C GLN A 162 -21.22 15.35 -8.17
N GLY A 163 -20.40 16.02 -9.00
CA GLY A 163 -20.00 15.55 -10.31
C GLY A 163 -21.22 15.34 -11.23
N SER A 164 -20.94 15.12 -12.52
CA SER A 164 -21.90 14.40 -13.36
C SER A 164 -21.68 12.91 -13.15
N LEU A 165 -22.75 12.12 -13.07
CA LEU A 165 -22.63 10.68 -13.29
C LEU A 165 -21.89 10.49 -14.61
N PHE A 166 -20.81 9.71 -14.60
CA PHE A 166 -20.19 9.19 -15.82
C PHE A 166 -21.20 8.21 -16.44
N VAL A 167 -22.20 8.75 -17.13
CA VAL A 167 -23.13 8.03 -18.00
C VAL A 167 -22.59 8.11 -19.42
#